data_AF-A0A839HD50-F1
#
_entry.id   AF-A0A839HD50-F1
#
_cell.length_a   1.000
_cell.length_b   1.000
_cell.length_c   1.000
_cell.angle_alpha   90.00
_cell.angle_beta   90.00
_cell.angle_gamma   90.00
#
_symmetry.space_group_name_H-M   'P 1'
#
loop_
_entity.id
_entity.type
_entity.pdbx_description
1 polymer ?
#
loop_
_entity_poly.entity_id
_entity_poly.type
_entity_poly.pdbx_seq_one_letter_code
_entity_poly.pdbx_strand_id
1 'polypeptide(L)'
;MMTHELNRLPPVVLLISLSLVAGCGVLSPVQESLQPFKHSLTSQVNKARDAISPPLEAQFFNRVYSQCAHYRVGQHSLGALLTQDKVFYQLMRKLYQGVFSSDTYIAKLLKRYPAADGNVPAVGCVIDQMNACLSGNCILPSADTKSFITPMKTDTDTVKTPQH
;
A
#
# COMPACT_ATOMS: atom_id res chain seq x y z
N MET A 1 -48.94 16.72 18.61
CA MET A 1 -48.12 17.24 19.73
C MET A 1 -46.69 16.79 19.45
N MET A 2 -45.83 17.60 18.80
CA MET A 2 -44.99 18.67 19.40
C MET A 2 -44.22 18.13 20.63
N THR A 3 -42.90 18.04 20.71
CA THR A 3 -41.78 18.97 20.38
C THR A 3 -40.45 18.18 20.24
N HIS A 4 -39.57 18.45 19.27
CA HIS A 4 -38.39 19.36 19.33
C HIS A 4 -37.52 19.25 20.60
N GLU A 5 -36.24 18.92 20.43
CA GLU A 5 -35.09 19.51 21.17
C GLU A 5 -33.77 19.17 20.45
N LEU A 6 -33.12 20.23 19.96
CA LEU A 6 -31.78 20.27 19.38
C LEU A 6 -30.74 20.49 20.50
N ASN A 7 -29.47 20.29 20.15
CA ASN A 7 -28.28 20.93 20.76
C ASN A 7 -27.85 20.50 22.17
N ARG A 8 -26.59 20.02 22.25
CA ARG A 8 -25.55 20.69 23.04
C ARG A 8 -24.15 20.16 22.70
N LEU A 9 -23.48 20.89 21.81
CA LEU A 9 -22.02 20.94 21.75
C LEU A 9 -21.52 21.86 22.88
N PRO A 10 -20.51 21.46 23.68
CA PRO A 10 -19.77 22.38 24.51
C PRO A 10 -18.62 23.08 23.75
N PRO A 11 -18.18 24.26 24.23
CA PRO A 11 -17.37 25.22 23.49
C PRO A 11 -15.85 25.02 23.64
N VAL A 12 -15.17 25.60 22.66
CA VAL A 12 -13.76 25.99 22.55
C VAL A 12 -13.10 26.38 23.89
N VAL A 13 -11.91 25.83 24.16
CA VAL A 13 -10.88 26.54 24.95
C VAL A 13 -9.55 26.44 24.22
N LEU A 14 -9.22 27.56 23.57
CA LEU A 14 -7.95 27.90 22.95
C LEU A 14 -6.97 28.27 24.08
N LEU A 15 -5.89 27.51 24.27
CA LEU A 15 -4.79 27.92 25.14
C LEU A 15 -3.47 27.98 24.38
N ILE A 16 -2.95 29.19 24.41
CA ILE A 16 -1.73 29.73 23.82
C ILE A 16 -0.54 29.24 24.65
N SER A 17 0.57 28.89 24.01
CA SER A 17 1.89 28.95 24.65
C SER A 17 2.94 29.33 23.60
N LEU A 18 3.15 30.64 23.52
CA LEU A 18 4.24 31.31 22.84
C LEU A 18 5.52 31.03 23.65
N SER A 19 6.51 30.38 23.05
CA SER A 19 7.85 30.31 23.63
C SER A 19 8.85 30.79 22.60
N LEU A 20 9.12 32.10 22.65
CA LEU A 20 10.31 32.71 22.07
C LEU A 20 11.53 32.20 22.84
N VAL A 21 12.40 31.46 22.17
CA VAL A 21 13.81 31.36 22.57
C VAL A 21 14.63 32.02 21.46
N ALA A 22 14.98 33.27 21.72
CA ALA A 22 16.01 33.98 21.00
C ALA A 22 17.37 33.46 21.45
N GLY A 23 18.15 32.93 20.51
CA GLY A 23 19.56 32.59 20.69
C GLY A 23 20.32 33.04 19.45
N CYS A 24 21.02 34.17 19.57
CA CYS A 24 21.91 34.72 18.55
C CYS A 24 23.19 33.88 18.45
N GLY A 25 23.54 33.46 17.23
CA GLY A 25 24.84 32.89 16.88
C GLY A 25 25.16 33.28 15.44
N VAL A 26 26.30 33.92 15.26
CA VAL A 26 26.71 34.75 14.12
C VAL A 26 27.34 33.91 13.00
N LEU A 27 26.96 34.15 11.73
CA LEU A 27 27.79 34.36 10.51
C LEU A 27 27.09 33.87 9.22
N SER A 28 27.12 34.75 8.21
CA SER A 28 26.46 34.72 6.90
C SER A 28 27.07 33.74 5.86
N PRO A 29 26.75 33.82 4.55
CA PRO A 29 25.60 33.17 3.92
C PRO A 29 26.04 32.21 2.79
N VAL A 30 25.56 30.97 2.78
CA VAL A 30 25.62 30.14 1.57
C VAL A 30 24.26 30.19 0.90
N GLN A 31 24.16 31.09 -0.07
CA GLN A 31 23.10 31.15 -1.05
C GLN A 31 23.33 30.02 -2.06
N GLU A 32 23.05 28.78 -1.67
CA GLU A 32 22.90 27.68 -2.62
C GLU A 32 21.43 27.56 -3.01
N SER A 33 21.17 28.00 -4.24
CA SER A 33 19.96 27.84 -5.01
C SER A 33 19.56 26.35 -5.10
N LEU A 34 18.79 25.88 -4.12
CA LEU A 34 18.25 24.51 -4.05
C LEU A 34 16.74 24.45 -4.37
N GLN A 35 16.25 25.38 -5.19
CA GLN A 35 14.85 25.41 -5.65
C GLN A 35 14.69 25.31 -7.18
N PRO A 36 15.18 24.23 -7.80
CA PRO A 36 14.39 23.61 -8.86
C PRO A 36 14.13 22.10 -8.67
N PHE A 37 14.83 21.43 -7.75
CA PHE A 37 14.76 19.96 -7.67
C PHE A 37 13.57 19.41 -6.89
N LYS A 38 12.98 20.17 -5.95
CA LYS A 38 11.80 19.70 -5.23
C LYS A 38 10.59 19.53 -6.15
N HIS A 39 10.26 20.51 -7.00
CA HIS A 39 9.10 20.39 -7.89
C HIS A 39 9.25 19.32 -8.98
N SER A 40 10.48 19.00 -9.40
CA SER A 40 10.73 17.91 -10.36
C SER A 40 10.58 16.53 -9.69
N LEU A 41 11.05 16.38 -8.45
CA LEU A 41 10.90 15.12 -7.70
C LEU A 41 9.46 14.87 -7.26
N THR A 42 8.74 15.86 -6.73
CA THR A 42 7.33 15.63 -6.33
C THR A 42 6.44 15.37 -7.55
N SER A 43 6.71 16.01 -8.69
CA SER A 43 5.96 15.77 -9.93
C SER A 43 6.26 14.39 -10.52
N GLN A 44 7.52 13.93 -10.50
CA GLN A 44 7.89 12.58 -10.97
C GLN A 44 7.44 11.48 -10.00
N VAL A 45 7.49 11.70 -8.68
CA VAL A 45 6.96 10.74 -7.68
C VAL A 45 5.45 10.60 -7.81
N ASN A 46 4.72 11.70 -8.05
CA ASN A 46 3.28 11.62 -8.29
C ASN A 46 2.95 10.97 -9.64
N LYS A 47 3.68 11.29 -10.72
CA LYS A 47 3.52 10.62 -12.02
C LYS A 47 3.89 9.14 -12.00
N ALA A 48 4.87 8.74 -11.19
CA ALA A 48 5.23 7.32 -10.98
C ALA A 48 4.19 6.61 -10.11
N ARG A 49 3.58 7.28 -9.13
CA ARG A 49 2.45 6.75 -8.34
C ARG A 49 1.20 6.57 -9.19
N ASP A 50 0.96 7.46 -10.14
CA ASP A 50 -0.19 7.43 -11.05
C ASP A 50 0.03 6.48 -12.25
N ALA A 51 1.27 6.20 -12.63
CA ALA A 51 1.62 5.27 -13.71
C ALA A 51 1.95 3.84 -13.24
N ILE A 52 2.14 3.61 -11.94
CA ILE A 52 2.51 2.31 -11.36
C ILE A 52 1.55 1.98 -10.22
N SER A 53 0.36 1.44 -10.53
CA SER A 53 -0.29 0.34 -9.78
C SER A 53 -1.75 0.11 -10.19
N PRO A 54 -1.98 -0.35 -11.43
CA PRO A 54 -3.04 -1.34 -11.66
C PRO A 54 -2.67 -2.84 -11.76
N PRO A 55 -1.42 -3.36 -11.58
CA PRO A 55 -1.20 -4.82 -11.58
C PRO A 55 -0.92 -5.48 -10.23
N LEU A 56 -0.63 -4.73 -9.15
CA LEU A 56 -0.22 -5.33 -7.85
C LEU A 56 -1.42 -5.71 -6.97
N GLU A 57 -2.42 -4.83 -6.90
CA GLU A 57 -3.67 -5.07 -6.19
C GLU A 57 -4.38 -6.28 -6.82
N ALA A 58 -4.60 -6.27 -8.14
CA ALA A 58 -5.24 -7.38 -8.85
C ALA A 58 -4.56 -8.74 -8.62
N GLN A 59 -3.22 -8.77 -8.54
CA GLN A 59 -2.48 -10.01 -8.22
C GLN A 59 -2.74 -10.51 -6.81
N PHE A 60 -2.74 -9.62 -5.81
CA PHE A 60 -3.12 -9.98 -4.44
C PHE A 60 -4.55 -10.54 -4.39
N PHE A 61 -5.51 -9.85 -5.02
CA PHE A 61 -6.90 -10.29 -5.05
C PHE A 61 -7.07 -11.63 -5.78
N ASN A 62 -6.36 -11.85 -6.89
CA ASN A 62 -6.33 -13.13 -7.59
C ASN A 62 -5.73 -14.25 -6.72
N ARG A 63 -4.65 -13.98 -5.99
CA ARG A 63 -4.06 -14.93 -5.04
C ARG A 63 -5.07 -15.31 -3.96
N VAL A 64 -5.70 -14.33 -3.32
CA VAL A 64 -6.74 -14.58 -2.31
C VAL A 64 -7.91 -15.36 -2.91
N TYR A 65 -8.35 -15.03 -4.12
CA TYR A 65 -9.39 -15.81 -4.79
C TYR A 65 -8.96 -17.26 -5.00
N SER A 66 -7.77 -17.50 -5.55
CA SER A 66 -7.27 -18.85 -5.82
C SER A 66 -7.09 -19.72 -4.57
N GLN A 67 -6.65 -19.12 -3.46
CA GLN A 67 -6.29 -19.86 -2.25
C GLN A 67 -7.43 -19.90 -1.22
N CYS A 68 -8.23 -18.84 -1.14
CA CYS A 68 -9.19 -18.64 -0.05
C CYS A 68 -10.65 -18.70 -0.49
N ALA A 69 -10.98 -18.82 -1.80
CA ALA A 69 -12.35 -18.67 -2.28
C ALA A 69 -13.37 -19.62 -1.64
N HIS A 70 -12.95 -20.80 -1.20
CA HIS A 70 -13.82 -21.83 -0.62
C HIS A 70 -14.20 -21.55 0.84
N TYR A 71 -13.44 -20.70 1.56
CA TYR A 71 -13.77 -20.36 2.94
C TYR A 71 -15.04 -19.52 3.03
N ARG A 72 -15.77 -19.65 4.13
CA ARG A 72 -17.02 -18.92 4.37
C ARG A 72 -16.78 -17.64 5.15
N VAL A 73 -17.51 -16.60 4.76
CA VAL A 73 -17.64 -15.34 5.46
C VAL A 73 -19.15 -15.08 5.63
N GLY A 74 -19.64 -15.22 6.86
CA GLY A 74 -21.07 -15.32 7.13
C GLY A 74 -21.69 -16.48 6.35
N GLN A 75 -22.71 -16.17 5.55
CA GLN A 75 -23.42 -17.15 4.74
C GLN A 75 -22.84 -17.31 3.32
N HIS A 76 -21.81 -16.55 2.95
CA HIS A 76 -21.28 -16.53 1.59
C HIS A 76 -19.88 -17.13 1.54
N SER A 77 -19.48 -17.66 0.38
CA SER A 77 -18.09 -17.99 0.13
C SER A 77 -17.28 -16.73 -0.13
N LEU A 78 -16.01 -16.72 0.27
CA LEU A 78 -15.12 -15.59 0.05
C LEU A 78 -14.99 -15.26 -1.45
N GLY A 79 -14.95 -16.29 -2.30
CA GLY A 79 -14.89 -16.09 -3.76
C GLY A 79 -16.14 -15.40 -4.32
N ALA A 80 -17.33 -15.72 -3.80
CA ALA A 80 -18.56 -15.04 -4.18
C ALA A 80 -18.54 -13.57 -3.72
N LEU A 81 -18.10 -13.31 -2.48
CA LEU A 81 -18.01 -11.94 -1.96
C LEU A 81 -16.99 -11.10 -2.73
N LEU A 82 -15.83 -11.66 -3.08
CA LEU A 82 -14.81 -10.96 -3.87
C LEU A 82 -15.31 -10.49 -5.24
N THR A 83 -16.21 -11.25 -5.86
CA THR A 83 -16.69 -10.99 -7.22
C THR A 83 -18.00 -10.19 -7.25
N GLN A 84 -18.85 -10.34 -6.24
CA GLN A 84 -20.22 -9.82 -6.24
C GLN A 84 -20.46 -8.72 -5.20
N ASP A 85 -19.69 -8.70 -4.11
CA ASP A 85 -19.89 -7.75 -3.01
C ASP A 85 -18.83 -6.63 -3.03
N LYS A 86 -19.25 -5.46 -3.53
CA LYS A 86 -18.41 -4.26 -3.57
C LYS A 86 -17.94 -3.83 -2.17
N VAL A 87 -18.72 -4.05 -1.11
CA VAL A 87 -18.34 -3.66 0.25
C VAL A 87 -17.22 -4.57 0.73
N PHE A 88 -17.33 -5.87 0.52
CA PHE A 88 -16.28 -6.84 0.85
C PHE A 88 -14.97 -6.51 0.10
N TYR A 89 -15.07 -6.25 -1.20
CA TYR A 89 -13.92 -5.83 -2.01
C TYR A 89 -13.21 -4.59 -1.41
N GLN A 90 -13.98 -3.55 -1.03
CA GLN A 90 -13.42 -2.34 -0.44
C GLN A 90 -12.78 -2.58 0.94
N LEU A 91 -13.32 -3.50 1.76
CA LEU A 91 -12.71 -3.88 3.03
C LEU A 91 -11.34 -4.52 2.81
N MET A 92 -11.26 -5.50 1.90
CA MET A 92 -10.00 -6.15 1.54
C MET A 92 -9.01 -5.16 0.92
N ARG A 93 -9.48 -4.24 0.08
CA ARG A 93 -8.64 -3.22 -0.55
C ARG A 93 -8.01 -2.30 0.50
N LYS A 94 -8.78 -1.87 1.50
CA LYS A 94 -8.26 -1.06 2.61
C LYS A 94 -7.25 -1.80 3.47
N LEU A 95 -7.44 -3.11 3.68
CA LEU A 95 -6.45 -3.95 4.34
C LEU A 95 -5.15 -4.00 3.50
N TYR A 96 -5.26 -4.28 2.19
CA TYR A 96 -4.11 -4.32 1.27
C TYR A 96 -3.33 -3.01 1.21
N GLN A 97 -4.02 -1.88 1.17
CA GLN A 97 -3.41 -0.55 1.14
C GLN A 97 -2.80 -0.13 2.49
N GLY A 98 -2.91 -0.95 3.53
CA GLY A 98 -2.47 -0.61 4.89
C GLY A 98 -3.33 0.45 5.57
N VAL A 99 -4.48 0.82 5.00
CA VAL A 99 -5.45 1.75 5.61
C VAL A 99 -6.09 1.11 6.84
N PHE A 100 -6.28 -0.22 6.81
CA PHE A 100 -6.71 -1.02 7.94
C PHE A 100 -5.57 -1.90 8.44
N SER A 101 -5.37 -1.94 9.76
CA SER A 101 -4.66 -3.04 10.42
C SER A 101 -5.49 -4.33 10.31
N SER A 102 -4.84 -5.49 10.55
CA SER A 102 -5.53 -6.77 10.61
C SER A 102 -6.72 -6.75 11.59
N ASP A 103 -6.53 -6.21 12.80
CA ASP A 103 -7.59 -6.10 13.81
C ASP A 103 -8.74 -5.20 13.36
N THR A 104 -8.42 -4.07 12.70
CA THR A 104 -9.44 -3.16 12.16
C THR A 104 -10.25 -3.84 11.06
N TYR A 105 -9.58 -4.58 10.18
CA TYR A 105 -10.24 -5.36 9.13
C TYR A 105 -11.16 -6.43 9.74
N ILE A 106 -10.68 -7.20 10.72
CA ILE A 106 -11.47 -8.22 11.42
C ILE A 106 -12.71 -7.61 12.07
N ALA A 107 -12.55 -6.53 12.83
CA ALA A 107 -13.67 -5.86 13.49
C ALA A 107 -14.71 -5.33 12.49
N LYS A 108 -14.27 -4.74 11.37
CA LYS A 108 -15.16 -4.27 10.29
C LYS A 108 -15.85 -5.44 9.57
N LEU A 109 -15.11 -6.52 9.32
CA LEU A 109 -15.62 -7.71 8.68
C LEU A 109 -16.69 -8.38 9.55
N LEU A 110 -16.42 -8.62 10.83
CA LEU A 110 -17.36 -9.20 11.78
C LEU A 110 -18.64 -8.38 11.92
N LYS A 111 -18.51 -7.05 11.97
CA LYS A 111 -19.67 -6.15 12.02
C LYS A 111 -20.54 -6.27 10.77
N ARG A 112 -19.95 -6.51 9.60
CA ARG A 112 -20.67 -6.55 8.32
C ARG A 112 -21.19 -7.94 7.97
N TYR A 113 -20.43 -8.99 8.30
CA TYR A 113 -20.68 -10.39 8.00
C TYR A 113 -20.58 -11.21 9.30
N PRO A 114 -21.61 -11.16 10.17
CA PRO A 114 -21.60 -11.93 11.41
C PRO A 114 -21.61 -13.44 11.12
N ALA A 115 -20.77 -14.18 11.83
CA ALA A 115 -20.69 -15.64 11.77
C ALA A 115 -20.37 -16.20 13.15
N ALA A 116 -20.84 -17.41 13.44
CA ALA A 116 -20.67 -18.06 14.75
C ALA A 116 -19.20 -18.34 15.08
N ASP A 117 -18.39 -18.62 14.06
CA ASP A 117 -16.95 -18.86 14.16
C ASP A 117 -16.12 -17.57 13.99
N GLY A 118 -16.77 -16.40 13.92
CA GLY A 118 -16.11 -15.13 13.68
C GLY A 118 -15.41 -15.03 12.32
N ASN A 119 -15.76 -15.88 11.34
CA ASN A 119 -15.07 -15.98 10.06
C ASN A 119 -13.57 -16.36 10.19
N VAL A 120 -13.15 -16.97 11.30
CA VAL A 120 -11.74 -17.24 11.62
C VAL A 120 -10.99 -17.94 10.48
N PRO A 121 -11.52 -19.00 9.83
CA PRO A 121 -10.81 -19.66 8.72
C PRO A 121 -10.57 -18.74 7.51
N ALA A 122 -11.59 -17.96 7.13
CA ALA A 122 -11.50 -17.05 6.00
C ALA A 122 -10.55 -15.89 6.28
N VAL A 123 -10.66 -15.28 7.48
CA VAL A 123 -9.78 -14.20 7.93
C VAL A 123 -8.33 -14.67 7.98
N GLY A 124 -8.07 -15.84 8.57
CA GLY A 124 -6.74 -16.43 8.65
C GLY A 124 -6.13 -16.58 7.26
N CYS A 125 -6.85 -17.18 6.32
CA CYS A 125 -6.37 -17.33 4.95
C CYS A 125 -6.00 -15.99 4.30
N VAL A 126 -6.85 -14.96 4.42
CA VAL A 126 -6.58 -13.63 3.85
C VAL A 126 -5.32 -13.00 4.46
N ILE A 127 -5.16 -13.07 5.78
CA ILE A 127 -3.99 -12.52 6.48
C ILE A 127 -2.72 -13.28 6.10
N ASP A 128 -2.79 -14.61 5.98
CA ASP A 128 -1.65 -15.42 5.54
C ASP A 128 -1.23 -15.07 4.11
N GLN A 129 -2.20 -14.88 3.19
CA GLN A 129 -1.89 -14.41 1.83
C GLN A 129 -1.29 -13.01 1.83
N MET A 130 -1.74 -12.12 2.73
CA MET A 130 -1.18 -10.78 2.88
C MET A 130 0.26 -10.86 3.37
N ASN A 131 0.53 -11.63 4.42
CA ASN A 131 1.87 -11.81 4.99
C ASN A 131 2.81 -12.44 3.97
N ALA A 132 2.36 -13.49 3.26
CA ALA A 132 3.13 -14.08 2.17
C ALA A 132 3.48 -13.06 1.08
N CYS A 133 2.55 -12.15 0.77
CA CYS A 133 2.77 -11.09 -0.19
C CYS A 133 3.84 -10.10 0.28
N LEU A 134 3.76 -9.66 1.54
CA LEU A 134 4.70 -8.73 2.16
C LEU A 134 6.09 -9.35 2.37
N SER A 135 6.18 -10.66 2.57
CA SER A 135 7.46 -11.39 2.66
C SER A 135 8.13 -11.64 1.30
N GLY A 136 7.63 -11.05 0.21
CA GLY A 136 8.21 -11.18 -1.13
C GLY A 136 7.80 -12.44 -1.90
N ASN A 137 6.84 -13.23 -1.38
CA ASN A 137 6.26 -14.38 -2.09
C ASN A 137 5.05 -13.99 -2.96
N CYS A 138 4.77 -12.69 -3.06
CA CYS A 138 4.15 -12.12 -4.25
C CYS A 138 5.28 -11.75 -5.20
N ILE A 139 5.16 -12.07 -6.49
CA ILE A 139 5.96 -11.40 -7.51
C ILE A 139 5.49 -9.94 -7.53
N LEU A 140 6.08 -9.15 -6.63
CA LEU A 140 6.06 -7.71 -6.69
C LEU A 140 7.05 -7.36 -7.82
N PRO A 141 6.66 -6.63 -8.88
CA PRO A 141 7.65 -6.15 -9.82
C PRO A 141 8.65 -5.32 -9.02
N SER A 142 9.89 -5.79 -9.00
CA SER A 142 11.03 -5.06 -8.45
C SER A 142 11.02 -3.67 -9.07
N ALA A 143 11.00 -2.63 -8.25
CA ALA A 143 11.57 -1.37 -8.71
C ALA A 143 13.04 -1.70 -9.05
N ASP A 144 13.43 -1.46 -10.29
CA ASP A 144 14.76 -1.71 -10.83
C ASP A 144 15.19 -3.17 -11.00
N THR A 145 15.01 -3.67 -12.22
CA THR A 145 16.11 -4.37 -12.90
C THR A 145 16.63 -3.48 -14.01
N LYS A 146 17.17 -2.33 -13.63
CA LYS A 146 18.20 -1.66 -14.44
C LYS A 146 19.56 -2.04 -13.87
N SER A 147 19.93 -3.31 -14.06
CA SER A 147 21.34 -3.69 -14.02
C SER A 147 21.75 -4.10 -15.42
N PHE A 148 22.35 -3.13 -16.12
CA PHE A 148 23.51 -3.32 -16.97
C PHE A 148 23.59 -4.65 -17.74
N ILE A 149 22.96 -4.70 -18.91
CA ILE A 149 23.60 -5.36 -20.06
C ILE A 149 24.11 -4.23 -20.95
N THR A 150 25.31 -3.75 -20.65
CA THR A 150 26.14 -3.06 -21.63
C THR A 150 26.47 -4.09 -22.72
N PRO A 151 26.28 -3.80 -24.02
CA PRO A 151 26.77 -4.66 -25.07
C PRO A 151 28.30 -4.71 -24.98
N MET A 152 28.83 -5.84 -24.55
CA MET A 152 30.27 -6.10 -24.60
C MET A 152 30.62 -6.30 -26.07
N LYS A 153 31.15 -5.23 -26.67
CA LYS A 153 31.74 -5.21 -28.00
C LYS A 153 32.97 -6.13 -27.96
N THR A 154 32.86 -7.33 -28.52
CA THR A 154 34.01 -8.20 -28.75
C THR A 154 34.63 -7.80 -30.09
N ASP A 155 35.51 -6.80 -30.04
CA ASP A 155 36.48 -6.53 -31.10
C ASP A 155 37.57 -7.61 -31.04
N THR A 156 37.82 -8.24 -32.19
CA THR A 156 39.13 -8.69 -32.73
C THR A 156 39.97 -9.66 -31.88
N ASP A 157 40.25 -10.89 -32.38
CA ASP A 157 41.46 -11.08 -33.19
C ASP A 157 41.66 -12.50 -33.71
N THR A 158 42.13 -12.52 -34.96
CA THR A 158 42.59 -13.67 -35.73
C THR A 158 43.90 -14.20 -35.12
N VAL A 159 43.98 -15.48 -34.72
CA VAL A 159 45.28 -16.16 -34.63
C VAL A 159 45.22 -17.56 -35.22
N LYS A 160 46.21 -17.77 -36.08
CA LYS A 160 46.48 -18.79 -37.07
C LYS A 160 46.93 -20.13 -36.45
N THR A 161 46.52 -21.20 -37.12
CA THR A 161 47.02 -22.58 -37.04
C THR A 161 48.55 -22.68 -37.02
N PRO A 162 49.11 -23.69 -36.35
CA PRO A 162 50.20 -24.45 -36.93
C PRO A 162 49.86 -25.93 -37.08
N GLN A 163 50.25 -26.45 -38.23
CA GLN A 163 50.24 -27.87 -38.57
C GLN A 163 51.26 -28.63 -37.71
N HIS A 164 50.94 -29.89 -37.41
CA HIS A 164 51.92 -30.98 -37.48
C HIS A 164 51.21 -32.32 -37.70
#